data_AF-A0AAE4A6Q0-F1
#
_entry.id   AF-A0AAE4A6Q0-F1
#
_cell.length_a   1.000
_cell.length_b   1.000
_cell.length_c   1.000
_cell.angle_alpha   90.00
_cell.angle_beta   90.00
_cell.angle_gamma   90.00
#
_symmetry.space_group_name_H-M   'P 1'
#
loop_
_entity.id
_entity.type
_entity.pdbx_description
1 polymer ?
#
loop_
_entity_poly.entity_id
_entity_poly.type
_entity_poly.pdbx_seq_one_letter_code
_entity_poly.pdbx_strand_id
1 'polypeptide(L)'
;MSRLGSVITDAGGTRAPRDRAAQLRAEIVDAFGDGAHELTLARSGYPPAAPVPVAIAAEKTRLLAIAPVAPELRADPDAVPERAWVLTAALVGALVEAAEAMAPADGRDLALSVGSWEGWLAFAFPLTGGDLYEHVEFALEFFPDHLDGVDRLRAAAYGLPASALADVEDLRPPIGELHPLRIAEAVARFGGRPADAASVREREEDVIAILDPTFDVARPHDDADRGRRVARRILQRLMGMGKWGGYHTEISHLARGFAGHDRALALAIGERLLEAGLLQEKPSVGQRHVYLNPRRAAEIHGLVERGETPKGLDLP
;
A
#
# COMPACT_ATOMS: atom_id res chain seq x y z
N MET A 1 9.62 32.73 7.22
CA MET A 1 9.94 31.59 8.09
C MET A 1 8.78 31.39 9.05
N SER A 2 8.27 30.17 9.22
CA SER A 2 7.20 29.89 10.19
C SER A 2 7.75 29.90 11.62
N ARG A 3 6.87 30.02 12.63
CA ARG A 3 7.26 29.93 14.04
C ARG A 3 8.02 28.63 14.34
N LEU A 4 7.49 27.48 13.87
CA LEU A 4 8.13 26.18 14.03
C LEU A 4 9.55 26.18 13.43
N GLY A 5 9.70 26.71 12.22
CA GLY A 5 11.02 26.81 11.57
C GLY A 5 12.02 27.61 12.40
N SER A 6 11.62 28.76 12.94
CA SER A 6 12.47 29.56 13.85
C SER A 6 12.89 28.77 15.08
N VAL A 7 11.97 28.09 15.75
CA VAL A 7 12.27 27.31 16.96
C VAL A 7 13.25 26.18 16.67
N ILE A 8 13.07 25.47 15.56
CA ILE A 8 13.95 24.36 15.14
C ILE A 8 15.35 24.89 14.81
N THR A 9 15.45 25.98 14.04
CA THR A 9 16.74 26.62 13.71
C THR A 9 17.46 27.09 14.97
N ASP A 10 16.76 27.77 15.89
CA ASP A 10 17.33 28.28 17.14
C ASP A 10 17.80 27.15 18.06
N ALA A 11 17.17 25.97 17.99
CA ALA A 11 17.58 24.79 18.73
C ALA A 11 18.79 24.06 18.11
N GLY A 12 19.19 24.38 16.88
CA GLY A 12 20.30 23.74 16.15
C GLY A 12 19.88 22.72 15.10
N GLY A 13 18.59 22.67 14.72
CA GLY A 13 18.08 21.83 13.64
C GLY A 13 18.31 20.34 13.88
N THR A 14 18.79 19.64 12.86
CA THR A 14 19.12 18.19 12.94
C THR A 14 20.19 17.88 13.98
N ARG A 15 21.04 18.86 14.32
CA ARG A 15 22.13 18.74 15.31
C ARG A 15 21.75 19.28 16.69
N ALA A 16 20.47 19.58 16.93
CA ALA A 16 20.02 20.08 18.22
C ALA A 16 20.41 19.12 19.37
N PRO A 17 20.87 19.66 20.52
CA PRO A 17 21.31 18.83 21.64
C PRO A 17 20.13 18.09 22.28
N ARG A 18 20.43 16.96 22.95
CA ARG A 18 19.40 16.05 23.49
C ARG A 18 18.47 16.68 24.52
N ASP A 19 18.95 17.67 25.27
CA ASP A 19 18.15 18.42 26.25
C ASP A 19 17.06 19.29 25.58
N ARG A 20 17.18 19.58 24.29
CA ARG A 20 16.14 20.24 23.47
C ARG A 20 15.12 19.26 22.87
N ALA A 21 15.35 17.95 22.93
CA ALA A 21 14.50 16.97 22.24
C ALA A 21 13.03 17.03 22.69
N ALA A 22 12.78 17.17 23.99
CA ALA A 22 11.40 17.26 24.52
C ALA A 22 10.69 18.55 24.08
N GLN A 23 11.41 19.67 24.02
CA GLN A 23 10.87 20.94 23.51
C GLN A 23 10.51 20.81 22.02
N LEU A 24 11.42 20.28 21.21
CA LEU A 24 11.20 20.09 19.77
C LEU A 24 10.04 19.12 19.50
N ARG A 25 9.95 18.03 20.27
CA ARG A 25 8.83 17.07 20.23
C ARG A 25 7.49 17.74 20.51
N ALA A 26 7.41 18.61 21.52
CA ALA A 26 6.17 19.32 21.84
C ALA A 26 5.76 20.27 20.70
N GLU A 27 6.69 21.07 20.19
CA GLU A 27 6.41 22.05 19.12
C GLU A 27 5.99 21.38 17.80
N ILE A 28 6.56 20.21 17.46
CA ILE A 28 6.14 19.48 16.27
C ILE A 28 4.76 18.81 16.44
N VAL A 29 4.45 18.27 17.63
CA VAL A 29 3.12 17.68 17.89
C VAL A 29 2.02 18.74 17.79
N ASP A 30 2.23 19.92 18.38
CA ASP A 30 1.29 21.04 18.27
C ASP A 30 1.09 21.42 16.79
N ALA A 31 2.19 21.56 16.05
CA ALA A 31 2.14 21.91 14.63
C ALA A 31 1.50 20.81 13.75
N PHE A 32 1.60 19.54 14.12
CA PHE A 32 0.89 18.45 13.45
C PHE A 32 -0.61 18.49 13.69
N GLY A 33 -1.07 18.92 14.88
CA GLY A 33 -2.48 19.15 15.13
C GLY A 33 -3.08 20.18 14.15
N ASP A 34 -2.40 21.32 14.00
CA ASP A 34 -2.79 22.36 13.03
C ASP A 34 -2.70 21.86 11.59
N GLY A 35 -1.61 21.15 11.25
CA GLY A 35 -1.40 20.57 9.91
C GLY A 35 -2.46 19.55 9.52
N ALA A 36 -2.89 18.69 10.44
CA ALA A 36 -3.95 17.72 10.23
C ALA A 36 -5.29 18.43 9.95
N HIS A 37 -5.58 19.51 10.67
CA HIS A 37 -6.75 20.34 10.38
C HIS A 37 -6.67 20.97 8.99
N GLU A 38 -5.54 21.56 8.63
CA GLU A 38 -5.30 22.17 7.31
C GLU A 38 -5.52 21.18 6.16
N LEU A 39 -5.14 19.91 6.30
CA LEU A 39 -5.37 18.89 5.29
C LEU A 39 -6.87 18.65 4.99
N THR A 40 -7.76 18.98 5.92
CA THR A 40 -9.22 18.91 5.72
C THR A 40 -9.78 20.06 4.86
N LEU A 41 -9.05 21.17 4.75
CA LEU A 41 -9.50 22.39 4.06
C LEU A 41 -9.28 22.31 2.55
N ALA A 42 -10.14 22.95 1.75
CA ALA A 42 -10.02 22.97 0.29
C ALA A 42 -8.69 23.54 -0.26
N ARG A 43 -8.00 24.35 0.56
CA ARG A 43 -6.65 24.88 0.32
C ARG A 43 -5.94 24.91 1.67
N SER A 44 -4.66 24.56 1.70
CA SER A 44 -3.90 24.46 2.95
C SER A 44 -2.60 25.28 2.93
N GLY A 45 -2.24 25.80 4.09
CA GLY A 45 -0.97 26.48 4.34
C GLY A 45 -0.80 27.82 3.61
N TYR A 46 -1.92 28.49 3.32
CA TYR A 46 -1.92 29.86 2.81
C TYR A 46 -2.03 30.88 3.95
N PRO A 47 -1.32 32.02 3.88
CA PRO A 47 -1.40 33.05 4.92
C PRO A 47 -2.86 33.42 5.24
N PRO A 48 -3.23 33.47 6.54
CA PRO A 48 -2.35 33.48 7.70
C PRO A 48 -1.91 32.10 8.24
N ALA A 49 -2.38 30.99 7.66
CA ALA A 49 -2.02 29.65 8.10
C ALA A 49 -0.55 29.31 7.77
N ALA A 50 0.06 28.48 8.61
CA ALA A 50 1.38 27.92 8.36
C ALA A 50 1.29 26.75 7.37
N PRO A 51 2.33 26.50 6.56
CA PRO A 51 2.43 25.29 5.74
C PRO A 51 2.25 24.03 6.58
N VAL A 52 1.64 22.98 6.01
CA VAL A 52 1.50 21.68 6.66
C VAL A 52 2.89 21.10 6.95
N PRO A 53 3.28 20.88 8.21
CA PRO A 53 4.62 20.43 8.54
C PRO A 53 4.78 18.93 8.32
N VAL A 54 5.96 18.51 7.89
CA VAL A 54 6.47 17.13 8.03
C VAL A 54 7.81 17.16 8.74
N ALA A 55 8.12 16.13 9.51
CA ALA A 55 9.39 16.04 10.23
C ALA A 55 10.26 14.93 9.66
N ILE A 56 11.57 15.18 9.52
CA ILE A 56 12.53 14.22 9.00
C ILE A 56 13.73 14.14 9.96
N ALA A 57 14.18 12.93 10.25
CA ALA A 57 15.41 12.65 10.99
C ALA A 57 16.10 11.42 10.40
N ALA A 58 17.31 11.13 10.87
CA ALA A 58 18.00 9.89 10.57
C ALA A 58 18.40 9.18 11.85
N GLU A 59 18.14 7.88 11.93
CA GLU A 59 18.49 7.04 13.06
C GLU A 59 19.24 5.80 12.59
N LYS A 60 20.51 5.65 13.00
CA LYS A 60 21.37 4.49 12.70
C LYS A 60 21.60 4.26 11.20
N THR A 61 20.68 3.59 10.52
CA THR A 61 20.79 3.16 9.12
C THR A 61 19.47 3.37 8.37
N ARG A 62 18.68 4.35 8.79
CA ARG A 62 17.39 4.67 8.18
C ARG A 62 17.07 6.15 8.31
N LEU A 63 16.38 6.68 7.30
CA LEU A 63 15.60 7.91 7.43
C LEU A 63 14.30 7.60 8.15
N LEU A 64 13.89 8.51 9.02
CA LEU A 64 12.59 8.54 9.66
C LEU A 64 11.87 9.80 9.21
N ALA A 65 10.59 9.66 8.87
CA ALA A 65 9.76 10.84 8.63
C ALA A 65 8.37 10.69 9.24
N ILE A 66 7.83 11.78 9.76
CA ILE A 66 6.49 11.84 10.33
C ILE A 66 5.65 12.85 9.56
N ALA A 67 4.41 12.48 9.25
CA ALA A 67 3.43 13.36 8.64
C ALA A 67 2.16 13.43 9.52
N PRO A 68 1.42 14.56 9.53
CA PRO A 68 0.18 14.75 10.29
C PRO A 68 -1.00 14.02 9.62
N VAL A 69 -0.83 12.72 9.44
CA VAL A 69 -1.73 11.82 8.72
C VAL A 69 -2.03 10.62 9.62
N ALA A 70 -3.21 10.03 9.45
CA ALA A 70 -3.67 8.90 10.24
C ALA A 70 -2.81 7.64 9.95
N PRO A 71 -2.30 6.91 10.98
CA PRO A 71 -1.50 5.71 10.81
C PRO A 71 -2.25 4.55 10.13
N GLU A 72 -3.58 4.59 10.13
CA GLU A 72 -4.48 3.66 9.44
C GLU A 72 -4.19 3.57 7.93
N LEU A 73 -3.57 4.59 7.33
CA LEU A 73 -3.12 4.59 5.94
C LEU A 73 -2.23 3.38 5.59
N ARG A 74 -1.55 2.77 6.58
CA ARG A 74 -0.78 1.54 6.36
C ARG A 74 -1.64 0.34 5.94
N ALA A 75 -2.88 0.31 6.42
CA ALA A 75 -3.81 -0.80 6.28
C ALA A 75 -4.96 -0.50 5.31
N ASP A 76 -5.41 0.75 5.28
CA ASP A 76 -6.55 1.21 4.51
C ASP A 76 -6.19 2.50 3.76
N PRO A 77 -5.97 2.43 2.43
CA PRO A 77 -5.70 3.61 1.63
C PRO A 77 -6.80 4.67 1.65
N ASP A 78 -8.05 4.26 1.91
CA ASP A 78 -9.20 5.16 1.94
C ASP A 78 -9.37 5.86 3.30
N ALA A 79 -8.51 5.54 4.29
CA ALA A 79 -8.55 6.15 5.62
C ALA A 79 -8.15 7.64 5.62
N VAL A 80 -7.60 8.15 4.52
CA VAL A 80 -7.07 9.52 4.43
C VAL A 80 -7.65 10.26 3.23
N PRO A 81 -7.86 11.59 3.34
CA PRO A 81 -8.29 12.38 2.19
C PRO A 81 -7.18 12.49 1.15
N GLU A 82 -7.56 12.79 -0.10
CA GLU A 82 -6.65 12.94 -1.24
C GLU A 82 -5.43 13.84 -0.95
N ARG A 83 -5.60 14.97 -0.25
CA ARG A 83 -4.46 15.85 0.08
C ARG A 83 -3.47 15.22 1.07
N ALA A 84 -3.96 14.46 2.04
CA ALA A 84 -3.11 13.74 2.97
C ALA A 84 -2.34 12.62 2.24
N TRP A 85 -2.98 11.99 1.25
CA TRP A 85 -2.30 11.08 0.33
C TRP A 85 -1.21 11.80 -0.49
N VAL A 86 -1.49 12.96 -1.08
CA VAL A 86 -0.50 13.70 -1.88
C VAL A 86 0.71 14.13 -1.05
N LEU A 87 0.49 14.65 0.17
CA LEU A 87 1.56 14.97 1.12
C LEU A 87 2.44 13.73 1.41
N THR A 88 1.78 12.61 1.66
CA THR A 88 2.43 11.33 1.96
C THR A 88 3.25 10.82 0.78
N ALA A 89 2.68 10.84 -0.43
CA ALA A 89 3.34 10.39 -1.64
C ALA A 89 4.59 11.25 -1.95
N ALA A 90 4.51 12.56 -1.77
CA ALA A 90 5.65 13.45 -1.91
C ALA A 90 6.75 13.16 -0.87
N LEU A 91 6.36 12.89 0.38
CA LEU A 91 7.29 12.53 1.43
C LEU A 91 8.01 11.20 1.11
N VAL A 92 7.28 10.19 0.64
CA VAL A 92 7.89 8.92 0.19
C VAL A 92 8.89 9.15 -0.94
N GLY A 93 8.53 9.98 -1.93
CA GLY A 93 9.44 10.35 -3.02
C GLY A 93 10.75 10.97 -2.52
N ALA A 94 10.65 11.95 -1.63
CA ALA A 94 11.81 12.60 -1.03
C ALA A 94 12.71 11.64 -0.23
N LEU A 95 12.11 10.71 0.53
CA LEU A 95 12.87 9.72 1.30
C LEU A 95 13.62 8.73 0.40
N VAL A 96 12.97 8.27 -0.67
CA VAL A 96 13.55 7.34 -1.65
C VAL A 96 14.74 7.97 -2.36
N GLU A 97 14.57 9.22 -2.83
CA GLU A 97 15.61 9.94 -3.56
C GLU A 97 16.78 10.30 -2.64
N ALA A 98 16.51 10.79 -1.43
CA ALA A 98 17.53 11.08 -0.44
C ALA A 98 18.31 9.83 0.02
N ALA A 99 17.69 8.66 -0.01
CA ALA A 99 18.35 7.38 0.28
C ALA A 99 19.11 6.79 -0.91
N GLU A 100 19.08 7.45 -2.08
CA GLU A 100 19.69 6.98 -3.33
C GLU A 100 19.26 5.55 -3.70
N ALA A 101 17.99 5.22 -3.44
CA ALA A 101 17.50 3.86 -3.61
C ALA A 101 17.39 3.50 -5.10
N MET A 102 18.13 2.45 -5.49
CA MET A 102 18.13 1.94 -6.87
C MET A 102 16.75 1.40 -7.27
N ALA A 103 16.45 1.34 -8.57
CA ALA A 103 15.25 0.68 -9.07
C ALA A 103 15.10 -0.76 -8.51
N PRO A 104 13.90 -1.15 -8.02
CA PRO A 104 13.64 -2.50 -7.54
C PRO A 104 13.61 -3.50 -8.70
N ALA A 105 14.06 -4.74 -8.47
CA ALA A 105 13.90 -5.83 -9.42
C ALA A 105 12.52 -6.49 -9.30
N ASP A 106 12.00 -6.61 -8.07
CA ASP A 106 10.63 -7.08 -7.82
C ASP A 106 10.00 -6.45 -6.56
N GLY A 107 8.72 -6.72 -6.31
CA GLY A 107 7.99 -6.15 -5.18
C GLY A 107 8.55 -6.49 -3.80
N ARG A 108 9.40 -7.51 -3.64
CA ARG A 108 10.06 -7.85 -2.37
C ARG A 108 11.27 -6.97 -2.09
N ASP A 109 11.80 -6.30 -3.11
CA ASP A 109 12.89 -5.33 -2.95
C ASP A 109 12.41 -4.01 -2.38
N LEU A 110 11.08 -3.79 -2.31
CA LEU A 110 10.49 -2.61 -1.69
C LEU A 110 10.69 -2.64 -0.17
N ALA A 111 11.15 -1.52 0.37
CA ALA A 111 11.71 -1.46 1.73
C ALA A 111 11.02 -0.44 2.65
N LEU A 112 10.05 0.34 2.15
CA LEU A 112 9.32 1.31 2.95
C LEU A 112 8.60 0.60 4.10
N SER A 113 8.93 1.01 5.33
CA SER A 113 8.22 0.60 6.53
C SER A 113 7.38 1.76 7.05
N VAL A 114 6.20 1.43 7.57
CA VAL A 114 5.19 2.39 8.01
C VAL A 114 4.76 2.01 9.42
N GLY A 115 4.57 2.99 10.28
CA GLY A 115 4.20 2.81 11.68
C GLY A 115 3.53 4.05 12.23
N SER A 116 3.66 4.26 13.54
CA SER A 116 3.08 5.41 14.22
C SER A 116 4.05 6.11 15.16
N TRP A 117 3.86 7.40 15.33
CA TRP A 117 4.55 8.23 16.30
C TRP A 117 3.59 9.28 16.85
N GLU A 118 3.32 9.26 18.16
CA GLU A 118 2.35 10.19 18.79
C GLU A 118 0.97 10.22 18.11
N GLY A 119 0.52 9.07 17.59
CA GLY A 119 -0.74 8.97 16.85
C GLY A 119 -0.68 9.43 15.39
N TRP A 120 0.48 9.86 14.90
CA TRP A 120 0.73 10.27 13.53
C TRP A 120 1.44 9.21 12.70
N LEU A 121 1.27 9.26 11.38
CA LEU A 121 1.88 8.35 10.43
C LEU A 121 3.40 8.53 10.41
N ALA A 122 4.12 7.42 10.65
CA ALA A 122 5.57 7.37 10.62
C ALA A 122 6.07 6.51 9.45
N PHE A 123 7.12 6.96 8.79
CA PHE A 123 7.86 6.24 7.77
C PHE A 123 9.26 5.93 8.24
N ALA A 124 9.76 4.77 7.85
CA ALA A 124 11.17 4.42 7.92
C ALA A 124 11.63 3.89 6.56
N PHE A 125 12.73 4.44 6.05
CA PHE A 125 13.34 4.01 4.80
C PHE A 125 14.83 3.71 5.03
N PRO A 126 15.34 2.53 4.61
CA PRO A 126 16.72 2.14 4.89
C PRO A 126 17.74 2.97 4.12
N LEU A 127 18.91 3.17 4.73
CA LEU A 127 20.09 3.79 4.13
C LEU A 127 21.17 2.72 3.92
N THR A 128 21.89 2.79 2.80
CA THR A 128 22.95 1.83 2.41
C THR A 128 24.36 2.30 2.79
N GLY A 129 24.52 3.53 3.28
CA GLY A 129 25.80 4.14 3.65
C GLY A 129 25.62 5.63 3.94
N GLY A 130 26.70 6.40 3.85
CA GLY A 130 26.67 7.87 3.88
C GLY A 130 26.61 8.52 5.26
N ASP A 131 26.73 9.85 5.29
CA ASP A 131 26.49 10.65 6.49
C ASP A 131 24.97 10.78 6.71
N LEU A 132 24.49 10.37 7.88
CA LEU A 132 23.08 10.45 8.24
C LEU A 132 22.51 11.87 8.16
N TYR A 133 23.30 12.89 8.48
CA TYR A 133 22.85 14.27 8.41
C TYR A 133 22.70 14.75 6.97
N GLU A 134 23.60 14.31 6.08
CA GLU A 134 23.56 14.62 4.65
C GLU A 134 22.30 14.04 4.01
N HIS A 135 21.94 12.79 4.33
CA HIS A 135 20.68 12.20 3.86
C HIS A 135 19.44 12.96 4.36
N VAL A 136 19.45 13.49 5.58
CA VAL A 136 18.35 14.37 6.05
C VAL A 136 18.32 15.67 5.26
N GLU A 137 19.47 16.32 5.06
CA GLU A 137 19.57 17.56 4.28
C GLU A 137 19.04 17.36 2.84
N PHE A 138 19.41 16.26 2.18
CA PHE A 138 18.87 15.90 0.87
C PHE A 138 17.35 15.66 0.90
N ALA A 139 16.83 14.94 1.90
CA ALA A 139 15.39 14.72 2.01
C ALA A 139 14.62 16.04 2.19
N LEU A 140 15.18 17.01 2.93
CA LEU A 140 14.60 18.35 3.08
C LEU A 140 14.65 19.15 1.78
N GLU A 141 15.69 18.98 0.98
CA GLU A 141 15.87 19.64 -0.33
C GLU A 141 14.94 19.06 -1.39
N PHE A 142 14.80 17.73 -1.48
CA PHE A 142 13.95 17.07 -2.48
C PHE A 142 12.46 17.20 -2.17
N PHE A 143 12.06 17.32 -0.90
CA PHE A 143 10.63 17.34 -0.54
C PHE A 143 9.81 18.44 -1.25
N PRO A 144 10.24 19.71 -1.31
CA PRO A 144 9.57 20.73 -2.11
C PRO A 144 9.40 20.37 -3.58
N ASP A 145 10.40 19.73 -4.20
CA ASP A 145 10.34 19.35 -5.63
C ASP A 145 9.32 18.24 -5.89
N HIS A 146 9.15 17.32 -4.94
CA HIS A 146 8.10 16.30 -4.97
C HIS A 146 6.70 16.87 -4.72
N LEU A 147 6.58 18.07 -4.17
CA LEU A 147 5.32 18.81 -4.07
C LEU A 147 5.09 19.79 -5.22
N ASP A 148 6.11 20.04 -6.05
CA ASP A 148 5.97 20.98 -7.16
C ASP A 148 4.94 20.48 -8.18
N GLY A 149 4.08 21.38 -8.63
CA GLY A 149 2.92 21.03 -9.47
C GLY A 149 1.66 20.56 -8.72
N VAL A 150 1.73 20.33 -7.40
CA VAL A 150 0.53 20.08 -6.58
C VAL A 150 -0.18 21.40 -6.29
N ASP A 151 -1.32 21.63 -6.94
CA ASP A 151 -2.13 22.83 -6.69
C ASP A 151 -2.69 22.82 -5.25
N ARG A 152 -2.69 23.99 -4.59
CA ARG A 152 -3.38 24.26 -3.30
C ARG A 152 -2.90 23.55 -2.04
N LEU A 153 -1.81 22.79 -2.08
CA LEU A 153 -1.16 22.25 -0.88
C LEU A 153 0.16 23.00 -0.62
N ARG A 154 0.26 23.69 0.51
CA ARG A 154 1.54 24.23 1.01
C ARG A 154 1.99 23.40 2.20
N ALA A 155 3.17 22.80 2.07
CA ALA A 155 3.79 22.01 3.12
C ALA A 155 5.28 22.35 3.23
N ALA A 156 5.87 22.02 4.38
CA ALA A 156 7.27 22.28 4.67
C ALA A 156 7.87 21.10 5.45
N ALA A 157 9.05 20.66 5.04
CA ALA A 157 9.81 19.64 5.77
C ALA A 157 10.76 20.29 6.78
N TYR A 158 10.90 19.65 7.93
CA TYR A 158 11.74 20.12 9.02
C TYR A 158 12.68 19.01 9.50
N GLY A 159 13.98 19.31 9.50
CA GLY A 159 15.01 18.42 10.03
C GLY A 159 15.06 18.48 11.56
N LEU A 160 14.92 17.33 12.21
CA LEU A 160 14.97 17.18 13.67
C LEU A 160 16.06 16.20 14.10
N PRO A 161 16.59 16.30 15.33
CA PRO A 161 17.45 15.25 15.87
C PRO A 161 16.63 13.98 16.09
N ALA A 162 17.23 12.80 15.87
CA ALA A 162 16.54 11.51 16.06
C ALA A 162 15.91 11.34 17.45
N SER A 163 16.48 11.96 18.49
CA SER A 163 15.92 11.93 19.84
C SER A 163 14.58 12.66 19.97
N ALA A 164 14.28 13.64 19.11
CA ALA A 164 12.97 14.29 19.09
C ALA A 164 11.90 13.39 18.46
N LEU A 165 12.28 12.49 17.56
CA LEU A 165 11.43 11.48 16.93
C LEU A 165 11.66 10.08 17.51
N ALA A 166 12.11 9.99 18.77
CA ALA A 166 12.22 8.71 19.46
C ALA A 166 10.84 8.06 19.63
N ASP A 167 10.82 6.76 19.90
CA ASP A 167 9.60 5.99 20.17
C ASP A 167 8.66 5.83 18.95
N VAL A 168 9.21 5.77 17.74
CA VAL A 168 8.43 5.29 16.58
C VAL A 168 8.10 3.82 16.78
N GLU A 169 6.81 3.49 16.70
CA GLU A 169 6.28 2.16 16.97
C GLU A 169 5.75 1.49 15.70
N ASP A 170 5.61 0.18 15.76
CA ASP A 170 4.87 -0.64 14.80
C ASP A 170 5.34 -0.57 13.32
N LEU A 171 6.61 -0.26 13.09
CA LEU A 171 7.19 -0.20 11.75
C LEU A 171 7.10 -1.55 11.03
N ARG A 172 6.21 -1.61 10.02
CA ARG A 172 5.94 -2.78 9.19
C ARG A 172 5.67 -2.36 7.74
N PRO A 173 5.83 -3.26 6.76
CA PRO A 173 5.44 -2.96 5.39
C PRO A 173 3.95 -2.55 5.27
N PRO A 174 3.58 -1.73 4.26
CA PRO A 174 2.17 -1.51 3.91
C PRO A 174 1.43 -2.81 3.61
N ILE A 175 0.14 -2.89 3.92
CA ILE A 175 -0.65 -4.12 3.80
C ILE A 175 -1.21 -4.25 2.37
N GLY A 176 -0.85 -5.32 1.67
CA GLY A 176 -1.32 -5.63 0.32
C GLY A 176 -0.28 -5.32 -0.76
N GLU A 177 -0.22 -6.16 -1.79
CA GLU A 177 0.83 -6.09 -2.82
C GLU A 177 0.75 -4.81 -3.67
N LEU A 178 -0.47 -4.39 -3.99
CA LEU A 178 -0.80 -3.18 -4.76
C LEU A 178 -1.10 -1.97 -3.87
N HIS A 179 -0.65 -1.98 -2.61
CA HIS A 179 -0.91 -0.85 -1.70
C HIS A 179 -0.30 0.45 -2.27
N PRO A 180 -1.02 1.59 -2.25
CA PRO A 180 -0.53 2.85 -2.85
C PRO A 180 0.85 3.30 -2.35
N LEU A 181 1.17 3.12 -1.07
CA LEU A 181 2.52 3.40 -0.55
C LEU A 181 3.65 2.57 -1.21
N ARG A 182 3.35 1.32 -1.63
CA ARG A 182 4.31 0.48 -2.38
C ARG A 182 4.46 0.98 -3.81
N ILE A 183 3.35 1.40 -4.43
CA ILE A 183 3.36 2.08 -5.73
C ILE A 183 4.18 3.36 -5.65
N ALA A 184 4.00 4.18 -4.61
CA ALA A 184 4.75 5.42 -4.42
C ALA A 184 6.25 5.17 -4.28
N GLU A 185 6.66 4.18 -3.48
CA GLU A 185 8.07 3.78 -3.42
C GLU A 185 8.59 3.36 -4.80
N ALA A 186 7.87 2.49 -5.52
CA ALA A 186 8.26 2.01 -6.84
C ALA A 186 8.42 3.14 -7.85
N VAL A 187 7.43 4.04 -7.95
CA VAL A 187 7.47 5.22 -8.84
C VAL A 187 8.71 6.06 -8.53
N ALA A 188 8.98 6.35 -7.26
CA ALA A 188 10.14 7.14 -6.87
C ALA A 188 11.46 6.44 -7.22
N ARG A 189 11.56 5.12 -7.03
CA ARG A 189 12.77 4.34 -7.35
C ARG A 189 13.00 4.19 -8.87
N PHE A 190 11.96 4.39 -9.69
CA PHE A 190 12.08 4.56 -11.13
C PHE A 190 12.32 6.02 -11.57
N GLY A 191 12.61 6.92 -10.62
CA GLY A 191 12.87 8.33 -10.89
C GLY A 191 11.62 9.13 -11.26
N GLY A 192 10.44 8.69 -10.84
CA GLY A 192 9.19 9.42 -10.94
C GLY A 192 8.84 10.20 -9.66
N ARG A 193 7.74 10.97 -9.72
CA ARG A 193 7.20 11.75 -8.60
C ARG A 193 5.86 11.16 -8.16
N PRO A 194 5.78 10.49 -7.00
CA PRO A 194 4.57 9.77 -6.59
C PRO A 194 3.35 10.65 -6.35
N ALA A 195 3.55 11.93 -6.02
CA ALA A 195 2.50 12.92 -5.82
C ALA A 195 1.93 13.50 -7.13
N ASP A 196 2.61 13.29 -8.27
CA ASP A 196 2.18 13.76 -9.58
C ASP A 196 1.56 12.63 -10.40
N ALA A 197 0.25 12.74 -10.66
CA ALA A 197 -0.49 11.76 -11.45
C ALA A 197 0.02 11.62 -12.91
N ALA A 198 0.66 12.63 -13.49
CA ALA A 198 1.30 12.48 -14.79
C ALA A 198 2.54 11.59 -14.68
N SER A 199 3.44 11.89 -13.73
CA SER A 199 4.63 11.08 -13.48
C SER A 199 4.29 9.62 -13.11
N VAL A 200 3.23 9.39 -12.32
CA VAL A 200 2.77 8.01 -12.00
C VAL A 200 2.35 7.27 -13.27
N ARG A 201 1.61 7.91 -14.18
CA ARG A 201 1.19 7.29 -15.45
C ARG A 201 2.36 6.96 -16.37
N GLU A 202 3.39 7.81 -16.39
CA GLU A 202 4.62 7.54 -17.17
C GLU A 202 5.38 6.31 -16.66
N ARG A 203 5.22 5.95 -15.38
CA ARG A 203 5.88 4.79 -14.74
C ARG A 203 4.96 3.58 -14.56
N GLU A 204 3.72 3.64 -15.06
CA GLU A 204 2.71 2.62 -14.81
C GLU A 204 3.18 1.22 -15.24
N GLU A 205 3.75 1.09 -16.44
CA GLU A 205 4.25 -0.19 -16.94
C GLU A 205 5.38 -0.77 -16.08
N ASP A 206 6.37 0.06 -15.71
CA ASP A 206 7.51 -0.35 -14.88
C ASP A 206 7.06 -0.79 -13.47
N VAL A 207 6.11 -0.06 -12.89
CA VAL A 207 5.55 -0.36 -11.58
C VAL A 207 4.71 -1.63 -11.59
N ILE A 208 3.86 -1.82 -12.60
CA ILE A 208 3.08 -3.06 -12.74
C ILE A 208 4.04 -4.23 -12.93
N ALA A 209 5.10 -4.10 -13.73
CA ALA A 209 6.05 -5.19 -13.96
C ALA A 209 6.69 -5.76 -12.68
N ILE A 210 6.88 -4.94 -11.64
CA ILE A 210 7.46 -5.39 -10.36
C ILE A 210 6.42 -5.74 -9.29
N LEU A 211 5.25 -5.08 -9.30
CA LEU A 211 4.21 -5.23 -8.28
C LEU A 211 3.17 -6.28 -8.64
N ASP A 212 3.05 -6.60 -9.92
CA ASP A 212 2.23 -7.68 -10.44
C ASP A 212 3.10 -8.94 -10.65
N PRO A 213 3.14 -9.88 -9.69
CA PRO A 213 3.81 -11.15 -9.88
C PRO A 213 3.14 -12.03 -10.97
N THR A 214 2.04 -11.59 -11.59
CA THR A 214 1.16 -12.37 -12.46
C THR A 214 1.06 -11.91 -13.91
N PHE A 215 2.08 -11.22 -14.46
CA PHE A 215 2.15 -11.04 -15.92
C PHE A 215 2.20 -12.37 -16.70
N ASP A 216 2.49 -13.50 -16.03
CA ASP A 216 2.53 -14.84 -16.62
C ASP A 216 1.37 -15.78 -16.21
N VAL A 217 0.41 -15.30 -15.41
CA VAL A 217 -0.79 -16.11 -15.12
C VAL A 217 -1.89 -15.75 -16.10
N ALA A 218 -2.09 -16.63 -17.08
CA ALA A 218 -3.22 -16.54 -18.00
C ALA A 218 -4.53 -16.33 -17.22
N ARG A 219 -5.38 -15.41 -17.69
CA ARG A 219 -6.70 -15.16 -17.09
C ARG A 219 -7.46 -16.49 -16.95
N PRO A 220 -8.43 -16.63 -16.03
CA PRO A 220 -9.26 -17.83 -15.94
C PRO A 220 -9.90 -18.29 -17.27
N HIS A 221 -10.02 -17.40 -18.26
CA HIS A 221 -10.52 -17.70 -19.60
C HIS A 221 -9.44 -18.11 -20.61
N ASP A 222 -8.18 -17.82 -20.32
CA ASP A 222 -7.03 -18.01 -21.20
C ASP A 222 -6.10 -19.14 -20.71
N ASP A 223 -6.44 -19.78 -19.58
CA ASP A 223 -5.70 -20.92 -19.05
C ASP A 223 -5.60 -22.04 -20.10
N ALA A 224 -4.38 -22.47 -20.43
CA ALA A 224 -4.12 -23.47 -21.45
C ALA A 224 -4.77 -24.82 -21.12
N ASP A 225 -4.82 -25.18 -19.83
CA ASP A 225 -5.45 -26.41 -19.37
C ASP A 225 -6.97 -26.24 -19.31
N ARG A 226 -7.68 -27.08 -20.07
CA ARG A 226 -9.14 -26.96 -20.22
C ARG A 226 -9.89 -27.22 -18.92
N GLY A 227 -9.48 -28.19 -18.13
CA GLY A 227 -10.10 -28.51 -16.84
C GLY A 227 -9.90 -27.37 -15.85
N ARG A 228 -8.66 -26.89 -15.72
CA ARG A 228 -8.30 -25.77 -14.85
C ARG A 228 -8.99 -24.48 -15.26
N ARG A 229 -9.06 -24.17 -16.56
CA ARG A 229 -9.81 -23.03 -17.09
C ARG A 229 -11.27 -23.03 -16.61
N VAL A 230 -11.95 -24.17 -16.75
CA VAL A 230 -13.35 -24.30 -16.34
C VAL A 230 -13.50 -24.22 -14.81
N ALA A 231 -12.60 -24.86 -14.05
CA ALA A 231 -12.58 -24.78 -12.59
C ALA A 231 -12.40 -23.35 -12.09
N ARG A 232 -11.42 -22.61 -12.63
CA ARG A 232 -11.13 -21.21 -12.30
C ARG A 232 -12.34 -20.32 -12.60
N ARG A 233 -13.00 -20.49 -13.75
CA ARG A 233 -14.21 -19.74 -14.12
C ARG A 233 -15.40 -20.03 -13.19
N ILE A 234 -15.58 -21.29 -12.77
CA ILE A 234 -16.65 -21.65 -11.81
C ILE A 234 -16.41 -20.93 -10.48
N LEU A 235 -15.21 -21.07 -9.91
CA LEU A 235 -14.85 -20.49 -8.61
C LEU A 235 -14.87 -18.97 -8.64
N GLN A 236 -14.27 -18.33 -9.66
CA GLN A 236 -14.28 -16.88 -9.84
C GLN A 236 -15.70 -16.31 -9.86
N ARG A 237 -16.63 -16.97 -10.58
CA ARG A 237 -18.02 -16.51 -10.62
C ARG A 237 -18.71 -16.69 -9.26
N LEU A 238 -18.50 -17.81 -8.57
CA LEU A 238 -19.06 -18.01 -7.23
C LEU A 238 -18.53 -16.98 -6.23
N MET A 239 -17.24 -16.62 -6.33
CA MET A 239 -16.61 -15.58 -5.51
C MET A 239 -17.23 -14.21 -5.78
N GLY A 240 -17.37 -13.84 -7.07
CA GLY A 240 -18.00 -12.57 -7.46
C GLY A 240 -19.48 -12.48 -7.04
N MET A 241 -20.17 -13.62 -6.91
CA MET A 241 -21.52 -13.69 -6.36
C MET A 241 -21.58 -13.78 -4.83
N GLY A 242 -20.44 -13.77 -4.13
CA GLY A 242 -20.36 -13.90 -2.68
C GLY A 242 -20.86 -15.25 -2.13
N LYS A 243 -20.74 -16.34 -2.90
CA LYS A 243 -21.25 -17.68 -2.54
C LYS A 243 -20.38 -18.40 -1.52
N TRP A 244 -20.08 -17.74 -0.41
CA TRP A 244 -19.29 -18.26 0.70
C TRP A 244 -20.20 -18.69 1.85
N GLY A 245 -19.94 -19.85 2.45
CA GLY A 245 -20.66 -20.34 3.62
C GLY A 245 -22.19 -20.41 3.46
N GLY A 246 -22.91 -19.46 4.05
CA GLY A 246 -24.38 -19.45 4.09
C GLY A 246 -25.07 -19.21 2.74
N TYR A 247 -24.39 -18.59 1.78
CA TYR A 247 -24.95 -18.25 0.47
C TYR A 247 -24.53 -19.27 -0.60
N HIS A 248 -25.52 -19.89 -1.25
CA HIS A 248 -25.34 -21.11 -2.03
C HIS A 248 -26.09 -21.03 -3.36
N THR A 249 -25.75 -21.92 -4.30
CA THR A 249 -26.43 -22.06 -5.59
C THR A 249 -26.67 -23.52 -5.90
N GLU A 250 -27.70 -23.83 -6.68
CA GLU A 250 -27.90 -25.19 -7.21
C GLU A 250 -26.69 -25.62 -8.05
N ILE A 251 -26.27 -26.88 -7.93
CA ILE A 251 -25.09 -27.41 -8.63
C ILE A 251 -25.25 -27.38 -10.16
N SER A 252 -26.48 -27.54 -10.67
CA SER A 252 -26.76 -27.43 -12.10
C SER A 252 -26.45 -26.04 -12.66
N HIS A 253 -26.48 -25.00 -11.81
CA HIS A 253 -26.15 -23.63 -12.20
C HIS A 253 -24.65 -23.42 -12.43
N LEU A 254 -23.78 -24.34 -12.00
CA LEU A 254 -22.35 -24.23 -12.26
C LEU A 254 -22.05 -24.21 -13.76
N ALA A 255 -22.85 -24.89 -14.58
CA ALA A 255 -22.70 -24.92 -16.03
C ALA A 255 -23.31 -23.69 -16.76
N ARG A 256 -24.00 -22.78 -16.07
CA ARG A 256 -24.54 -21.56 -16.72
C ARG A 256 -23.41 -20.72 -17.31
N GLY A 257 -23.61 -20.13 -18.49
CA GLY A 257 -22.59 -19.32 -19.15
C GLY A 257 -21.45 -20.11 -19.81
N PHE A 258 -21.47 -21.44 -19.76
CA PHE A 258 -20.60 -22.30 -20.58
C PHE A 258 -21.30 -22.68 -21.89
N ALA A 259 -20.52 -22.79 -22.97
CA ALA A 259 -20.97 -23.28 -24.27
C ALA A 259 -21.50 -24.72 -24.16
N GLY A 260 -22.39 -25.14 -25.06
CA GLY A 260 -23.11 -26.42 -24.94
C GLY A 260 -22.20 -27.65 -24.73
N HIS A 261 -21.05 -27.69 -25.40
CA HIS A 261 -20.06 -28.78 -25.26
C HIS A 261 -19.23 -28.72 -23.96
N ASP A 262 -19.19 -27.56 -23.30
CA ASP A 262 -18.46 -27.36 -22.04
C ASP A 262 -19.36 -27.51 -20.80
N ARG A 263 -20.69 -27.57 -20.97
CA ARG A 263 -21.61 -27.70 -19.83
C ARG A 263 -21.43 -29.01 -19.07
N ALA A 264 -21.26 -30.12 -19.80
CA ALA A 264 -21.01 -31.43 -19.18
C ALA A 264 -19.69 -31.43 -18.40
N LEU A 265 -18.65 -30.82 -18.97
CA LEU A 265 -17.35 -30.67 -18.33
C LEU A 265 -17.44 -29.78 -17.07
N ALA A 266 -18.18 -28.67 -17.13
CA ALA A 266 -18.39 -27.78 -15.99
C ALA A 266 -19.12 -28.49 -14.83
N LEU A 267 -20.07 -29.37 -15.11
CA LEU A 267 -20.73 -30.18 -14.08
C LEU A 267 -19.76 -31.21 -13.48
N ALA A 268 -19.00 -31.92 -14.32
CA ALA A 268 -18.01 -32.90 -13.86
C ALA A 268 -16.93 -32.25 -12.96
N ILE A 269 -16.46 -31.06 -13.35
CA ILE A 269 -15.52 -30.27 -12.54
C ILE A 269 -16.17 -29.77 -11.26
N GLY A 270 -17.45 -29.40 -11.29
CA GLY A 270 -18.21 -29.07 -10.08
C GLY A 270 -18.19 -30.20 -9.05
N GLU A 271 -18.32 -31.46 -9.49
CA GLU A 271 -18.20 -32.64 -8.62
C GLU A 271 -16.76 -32.81 -8.11
N ARG A 272 -15.73 -32.63 -8.96
CA ARG A 272 -14.33 -32.68 -8.51
C ARG A 272 -13.99 -31.62 -7.47
N LEU A 273 -14.55 -30.42 -7.60
CA LEU A 273 -14.38 -29.35 -6.62
C LEU A 273 -15.08 -29.68 -5.29
N LEU A 274 -16.19 -30.42 -5.30
CA LEU A 274 -16.84 -30.96 -4.10
C LEU A 274 -16.02 -32.07 -3.45
N GLU A 275 -15.55 -33.04 -4.24
CA GLU A 275 -14.71 -34.15 -3.78
C GLU A 275 -13.42 -33.63 -3.14
N ALA A 276 -12.79 -32.64 -3.76
CA ALA A 276 -11.62 -31.97 -3.20
C ALA A 276 -11.95 -31.13 -1.96
N GLY A 277 -13.23 -30.80 -1.72
CA GLY A 277 -13.67 -29.96 -0.59
C GLY A 277 -13.43 -28.46 -0.77
N LEU A 278 -13.20 -27.99 -2.00
CA LEU A 278 -13.19 -26.55 -2.34
C LEU A 278 -14.62 -26.00 -2.39
N LEU A 279 -15.57 -26.84 -2.81
CA LEU A 279 -17.00 -26.61 -2.62
C LEU A 279 -17.50 -27.47 -1.46
N GLN A 280 -18.56 -27.01 -0.80
CA GLN A 280 -19.32 -27.77 0.18
C GLN A 280 -20.78 -27.82 -0.22
N GLU A 281 -21.41 -28.96 0.07
CA GLU A 281 -22.84 -29.14 -0.12
C GLU A 281 -23.61 -28.63 1.09
N LYS A 282 -24.71 -27.91 0.87
CA LYS A 282 -25.62 -27.51 1.93
C LYS A 282 -26.67 -28.60 2.14
N PRO A 283 -26.88 -29.09 3.38
CA PRO A 283 -27.91 -30.08 3.65
C PRO A 283 -29.33 -29.46 3.50
N SER A 284 -29.93 -29.73 2.33
CA SER A 284 -31.36 -29.73 1.98
C SER A 284 -32.12 -28.41 1.71
N VAL A 285 -32.63 -28.34 0.46
CA VAL A 285 -34.00 -27.93 0.05
C VAL A 285 -34.30 -28.61 -1.30
N GLY A 286 -34.49 -29.94 -1.31
CA GLY A 286 -34.93 -30.73 -2.48
C GLY A 286 -33.94 -30.90 -3.65
N GLN A 287 -33.02 -29.96 -3.86
CA GLN A 287 -31.99 -29.97 -4.89
C GLN A 287 -30.59 -29.85 -4.24
N ARG A 288 -29.54 -30.32 -4.93
CA ARG A 288 -28.15 -30.24 -4.46
C ARG A 288 -27.63 -28.82 -4.65
N HIS A 289 -27.31 -28.15 -3.55
CA HIS A 289 -26.76 -26.80 -3.58
C HIS A 289 -25.35 -26.75 -3.01
N VAL A 290 -24.51 -25.94 -3.63
CA VAL A 290 -23.09 -25.81 -3.33
C VAL A 290 -22.73 -24.37 -2.99
N TYR A 291 -21.67 -24.22 -2.19
CA TYR A 291 -21.04 -22.96 -1.84
C TYR A 291 -19.52 -23.16 -1.69
N LEU A 292 -18.77 -22.06 -1.74
CA LEU A 292 -17.32 -22.04 -1.53
C LEU A 292 -16.98 -22.32 -0.07
N ASN A 293 -16.05 -23.24 0.17
CA ASN A 293 -15.60 -23.59 1.51
C ASN A 293 -14.71 -22.48 2.10
N PRO A 294 -15.17 -21.71 3.11
CA PRO A 294 -14.38 -20.61 3.65
C PRO A 294 -13.07 -21.07 4.31
N ARG A 295 -13.00 -22.32 4.80
CA ARG A 295 -11.80 -22.88 5.41
C ARG A 295 -10.68 -23.16 4.40
N ARG A 296 -11.01 -23.19 3.10
CA ARG A 296 -10.06 -23.38 2.00
C ARG A 296 -9.94 -22.14 1.13
N ALA A 297 -10.29 -20.96 1.66
CA ALA A 297 -10.26 -19.71 0.90
C ALA A 297 -8.90 -19.47 0.23
N ALA A 298 -7.79 -19.64 0.94
CA ALA A 298 -6.44 -19.45 0.39
C ALA A 298 -6.16 -20.32 -0.85
N GLU A 299 -6.62 -21.57 -0.85
CA GLU A 299 -6.43 -22.50 -1.97
C GLU A 299 -7.37 -22.18 -3.14
N ILE A 300 -8.59 -21.72 -2.85
CA ILE A 300 -9.54 -21.23 -3.86
C ILE A 300 -8.98 -19.98 -4.54
N HIS A 301 -8.47 -19.02 -3.76
CA HIS A 301 -7.81 -17.82 -4.27
C HIS A 301 -6.58 -18.18 -5.10
N GLY A 302 -5.70 -19.07 -4.63
CA GLY A 302 -4.53 -19.52 -5.39
C GLY A 302 -4.89 -20.20 -6.72
N LEU A 303 -5.93 -21.03 -6.75
CA LEU A 303 -6.39 -21.62 -8.00
C LEU A 303 -6.95 -20.56 -8.96
N VAL A 304 -7.80 -19.65 -8.48
CA VAL A 304 -8.44 -18.62 -9.33
C VAL A 304 -7.41 -17.62 -9.86
N GLU A 305 -6.63 -17.05 -8.97
CA GLU A 305 -5.72 -15.94 -9.24
C GLU A 305 -4.44 -16.41 -9.91
N ARG A 306 -3.88 -17.56 -9.48
CA ARG A 306 -2.56 -18.04 -9.90
C ARG A 306 -2.57 -19.34 -10.70
N GLY A 307 -3.73 -20.01 -10.84
CA GLY A 307 -3.80 -21.32 -11.50
C GLY A 307 -3.18 -22.45 -10.68
N GLU A 308 -2.94 -22.24 -9.39
CA GLU A 308 -2.33 -23.24 -8.51
C GLU A 308 -3.34 -24.36 -8.20
N THR A 309 -3.11 -25.56 -8.74
CA THR A 309 -4.01 -26.71 -8.50
C THR A 309 -3.75 -27.28 -7.10
N PRO A 310 -4.73 -27.25 -6.18
CA PRO A 310 -4.52 -27.72 -4.81
C PRO A 310 -4.27 -29.23 -4.76
N LYS A 311 -3.54 -29.68 -3.74
CA LYS A 311 -3.29 -31.11 -3.53
C LYS A 311 -4.61 -31.87 -3.41
N GLY A 312 -4.76 -32.93 -4.19
CA GLY A 312 -5.96 -33.78 -4.21
C GLY A 312 -7.08 -33.29 -5.14
N LEU A 313 -6.92 -32.17 -5.86
CA LEU A 313 -7.82 -31.81 -6.95
C LEU A 313 -7.32 -32.42 -8.26
N ASP A 314 -8.07 -33.37 -8.80
CA ASP A 314 -7.84 -33.98 -10.11
C ASP A 314 -8.82 -33.40 -11.13
N LEU A 315 -8.29 -32.77 -12.18
CA LEU A 315 -9.08 -32.10 -13.23
C LEU A 315 -8.92 -32.85 -14.56
N PRO A 316 -10.03 -33.12 -15.27
CA PRO A 316 -10.02 -33.82 -16.56
C PRO A 316 -9.64 -32.93 -17.75
#